data_AF-A0A2V5PFT4-F1
#
_entry.id   AF-A0A2V5PFT4-F1
#
_cell.length_a   1.000
_cell.length_b   1.000
_cell.length_c   1.000
_cell.angle_alpha   90.00
_cell.angle_beta   90.00
_cell.angle_gamma   90.00
#
_symmetry.space_group_name_H-M   'P 1'
#
loop_
_entity.id
_entity.type
_entity.pdbx_description
1 polymer ?
#
loop_
_entity_poly.entity_id
_entity_poly.type
_entity_poly.pdbx_seq_one_letter_code
_entity_poly.pdbx_strand_id
1 'polypeptide(L)'
;MRRLSLLLLLLLVVAGSALAANGEYIVVVGGPSLYQWEKYKLYPHDHWWANFVRAARLRTEQLRTQLGPDQQITWLVYKQGYIDRAKQENQDLIALIDTVREKFNLKLVWFNAGSEVFNYLNNGQPRNQVKITGFEYFGHSNRACFMFDYSNFIDSACKAWLHENELTRIDRRDFAHGAYVRSWGCHTGESMSKKWYRATGTHMIGAIGKTQFMMEELPILISEGGKWVN
;
A
#
# COMPACT_ATOMS: atom_id res chain seq x y z
N MET A 1 51.36 18.94 13.24
CA MET A 1 50.03 19.60 13.18
C MET A 1 49.24 19.33 11.89
N ARG A 2 49.87 19.04 10.74
CA ARG A 2 49.18 18.82 9.45
C ARG A 2 48.60 17.42 9.20
N ARG A 3 48.92 16.43 10.06
CA ARG A 3 48.41 15.04 9.96
C ARG A 3 47.22 14.72 10.87
N LEU A 4 46.95 15.57 11.87
CA LEU A 4 45.76 15.42 12.73
C LEU A 4 44.47 15.92 12.03
N SER A 5 44.59 16.88 11.12
CA SER A 5 43.45 17.49 10.44
C SER A 5 42.81 16.60 9.35
N LEU A 6 43.53 15.61 8.82
CA LEU A 6 42.99 14.67 7.83
C LEU A 6 42.17 13.54 8.45
N LEU A 7 42.45 13.16 9.70
CA LEU A 7 41.65 12.16 10.42
C LEU A 7 40.28 12.70 10.85
N LEU A 8 40.19 14.00 11.15
CA LEU A 8 38.91 14.63 11.51
C LEU A 8 37.98 14.80 10.29
N LEU A 9 38.52 15.04 9.08
CA LEU A 9 37.71 15.15 7.87
C LEU A 9 37.19 13.79 7.36
N LEU A 10 37.91 12.69 7.64
CA LEU A 10 37.45 11.35 7.24
C LEU A 10 36.36 10.78 8.16
N LEU A 11 36.27 11.25 9.41
CA LEU A 11 35.22 10.88 10.37
C LEU A 11 33.89 11.62 10.14
N LEU A 12 33.88 12.71 9.37
CA LEU A 12 32.68 13.48 9.04
C LEU A 12 31.96 13.01 7.78
N VAL A 13 32.54 12.11 7.00
CA VAL A 13 31.95 11.60 5.74
C VAL A 13 31.23 10.25 5.92
N VAL A 14 31.29 9.63 7.11
CA VAL A 14 30.56 8.38 7.42
C VAL A 14 29.29 8.62 8.27
N ALA A 15 28.94 9.88 8.54
CA ALA A 15 27.63 10.24 9.12
C ALA A 15 26.50 10.34 8.06
N GLY A 16 26.72 9.80 6.87
CA GLY A 16 25.69 9.66 5.85
C GLY A 16 24.80 8.45 6.13
N SER A 17 23.59 8.71 6.62
CA SER A 17 22.44 7.79 6.65
C SER A 17 22.52 6.57 7.57
N ALA A 18 22.80 6.80 8.86
CA ALA A 18 22.41 5.89 9.94
C ALA A 18 21.10 6.34 10.65
N LEU A 19 20.16 6.96 9.91
CA LEU A 19 18.75 7.02 10.32
C LEU A 19 17.99 5.80 9.77
N ALA A 20 18.60 4.62 9.88
CA ALA A 20 17.90 3.36 9.76
C ALA A 20 17.54 2.92 11.18
N ALA A 21 16.40 3.37 11.72
CA ALA A 21 15.67 2.71 12.80
C ALA A 21 14.43 3.52 13.22
N ASN A 22 13.29 2.84 13.35
CA ASN A 22 12.04 3.26 14.01
C ASN A 22 10.95 3.92 13.15
N GLY A 23 10.90 3.56 11.87
CA GLY A 23 9.73 3.81 11.02
C GLY A 23 8.95 2.53 10.74
N GLU A 24 7.63 2.62 10.63
CA GLU A 24 6.79 1.55 10.08
C GLU A 24 6.52 1.84 8.60
N TYR A 25 6.74 0.84 7.74
CA TYR A 25 6.29 0.86 6.35
C TYR A 25 4.96 0.11 6.26
N ILE A 26 3.92 0.76 5.75
CA ILE A 26 2.57 0.21 5.68
C ILE A 26 2.22 -0.10 4.23
N VAL A 27 1.79 -1.33 3.97
CA VAL A 27 1.22 -1.76 2.69
C VAL A 27 -0.24 -2.12 2.92
N VAL A 28 -1.14 -1.44 2.23
CA VAL A 28 -2.58 -1.70 2.28
C VAL A 28 -3.00 -2.45 1.03
N VAL A 29 -3.71 -3.57 1.21
CA VAL A 29 -4.12 -4.48 0.15
C VAL A 29 -5.64 -4.63 0.18
N GLY A 30 -6.30 -4.27 -0.93
CA GLY A 30 -7.72 -4.52 -1.15
C GLY A 30 -8.02 -5.98 -1.45
N GLY A 31 -9.29 -6.36 -1.41
CA GLY A 31 -9.78 -7.68 -1.80
C GLY A 31 -10.03 -7.80 -3.30
N PRO A 32 -9.91 -9.00 -3.87
CA PRO A 32 -10.22 -9.24 -5.28
C PRO A 32 -11.74 -9.21 -5.52
N SER A 33 -12.13 -8.84 -6.73
CA SER A 33 -13.49 -9.02 -7.24
C SER A 33 -13.83 -10.50 -7.35
N LEU A 34 -15.11 -10.85 -7.19
CA LEU A 34 -15.54 -12.24 -7.29
C LEU A 34 -15.62 -12.71 -8.75
N TYR A 35 -15.21 -13.95 -8.99
CA TYR A 35 -15.22 -14.57 -10.32
C TYR A 35 -16.63 -14.55 -10.95
N GLN A 36 -17.66 -14.71 -10.12
CA GLN A 36 -19.06 -14.69 -10.57
C GLN A 36 -19.47 -13.40 -11.30
N TRP A 37 -18.79 -12.27 -11.02
CA TRP A 37 -19.02 -11.00 -11.72
C TRP A 37 -18.02 -10.80 -12.85
N GLU A 38 -16.75 -11.08 -12.57
CA GLU A 38 -15.64 -10.88 -13.52
C GLU A 38 -15.84 -11.64 -14.83
N LYS A 39 -16.44 -12.83 -14.80
CA LYS A 39 -16.70 -13.65 -16.01
C LYS A 39 -17.65 -13.02 -17.02
N TYR A 40 -18.39 -11.97 -16.65
CA TYR A 40 -19.30 -11.25 -17.54
C TYR A 40 -18.72 -9.95 -18.08
N LYS A 41 -17.53 -9.55 -17.62
CA LYS A 41 -16.89 -8.30 -18.05
C LYS A 41 -16.11 -8.53 -19.34
N LEU A 42 -16.24 -7.60 -20.29
CA LEU A 42 -15.43 -7.59 -21.51
C LEU A 42 -13.93 -7.48 -21.18
N TYR A 43 -13.61 -6.72 -20.13
CA TYR A 43 -12.28 -6.58 -19.57
C TYR A 43 -12.36 -6.86 -18.06
N PRO A 44 -12.10 -8.11 -17.63
CA PRO A 44 -12.04 -8.43 -16.22
C PRO A 44 -10.91 -7.66 -15.54
N HIS A 45 -11.18 -7.17 -14.34
CA HIS A 45 -10.19 -6.52 -13.49
C HIS A 45 -9.36 -7.57 -12.75
N ASP A 46 -10.00 -8.66 -12.28
CA ASP A 46 -9.38 -9.70 -11.45
C ASP A 46 -9.52 -11.10 -12.04
N HIS A 47 -8.64 -11.39 -13.01
CA HIS A 47 -8.46 -12.73 -13.54
C HIS A 47 -7.95 -13.74 -12.50
N TRP A 48 -7.23 -13.27 -11.49
CA TRP A 48 -6.61 -14.10 -10.47
C TRP A 48 -6.82 -13.52 -9.07
N TRP A 49 -7.14 -14.37 -8.10
CA TRP A 49 -7.39 -13.98 -6.72
C TRP A 49 -6.23 -13.20 -6.08
N ALA A 50 -4.99 -13.49 -6.49
CA ALA A 50 -3.81 -12.93 -5.86
C ALA A 50 -3.30 -11.66 -6.52
N ASN A 51 -4.00 -11.06 -7.50
CA ASN A 51 -3.53 -9.87 -8.22
C ASN A 51 -2.87 -8.81 -7.30
N PHE A 52 -3.58 -8.40 -6.24
CA PHE A 52 -3.08 -7.38 -5.31
C PHE A 52 -2.04 -7.92 -4.33
N VAL A 53 -2.24 -9.12 -3.79
CA VAL A 53 -1.27 -9.77 -2.88
C VAL A 53 0.05 -10.07 -3.58
N ARG A 54 0.04 -10.42 -4.87
CA ARG A 54 1.22 -10.66 -5.68
C ARG A 54 2.02 -9.39 -5.85
N ALA A 55 1.38 -8.29 -6.26
CA ALA A 55 2.05 -7.01 -6.39
C ALA A 55 2.59 -6.51 -5.04
N ALA A 56 1.80 -6.63 -3.97
CA ALA A 56 2.25 -6.32 -2.61
C ALA A 56 3.46 -7.17 -2.21
N ARG A 57 3.47 -8.48 -2.51
CA ARG A 57 4.59 -9.39 -2.26
C ARG A 57 5.85 -8.95 -3.01
N LEU A 58 5.75 -8.65 -4.30
CA LEU A 58 6.87 -8.15 -5.11
C LEU A 58 7.42 -6.86 -4.51
N ARG A 59 6.53 -5.95 -4.08
CA ARG A 59 6.95 -4.71 -3.43
C ARG A 59 7.63 -4.96 -2.09
N THR A 60 7.11 -5.87 -1.26
CA THR A 60 7.74 -6.27 0.01
C THR A 60 9.15 -6.82 -0.21
N GLU A 61 9.37 -7.62 -1.24
CA GLU A 61 10.69 -8.13 -1.60
C GLU A 61 11.66 -6.98 -1.92
N GLN A 62 11.23 -6.00 -2.74
CA GLN A 62 12.02 -4.79 -3.00
C GLN A 62 12.27 -3.96 -1.75
N LEU A 63 11.26 -3.80 -0.88
CA LEU A 63 11.39 -3.05 0.38
C LEU A 63 12.39 -3.72 1.31
N ARG A 64 12.38 -5.06 1.41
CA ARG A 64 13.36 -5.82 2.19
C ARG A 64 14.78 -5.62 1.65
N THR A 65 14.96 -5.61 0.33
CA THR A 65 16.25 -5.30 -0.30
C THR A 65 16.69 -3.85 -0.05
N GLN A 66 15.76 -2.89 -0.09
CA GLN A 66 16.05 -1.46 0.02
C GLN A 66 16.27 -0.97 1.46
N LEU A 67 15.48 -1.49 2.40
CA LEU A 67 15.38 -1.00 3.78
C LEU A 67 16.00 -1.97 4.82
N GLY A 68 16.37 -3.17 4.38
CA GLY A 68 16.98 -4.18 5.22
C GLY A 68 15.98 -5.19 5.82
N PRO A 69 16.51 -6.29 6.39
CA PRO A 69 15.70 -7.39 6.93
C PRO A 69 14.88 -6.98 8.17
N ASP A 70 15.40 -6.06 8.98
CA ASP A 70 14.78 -5.66 10.26
C ASP A 70 13.76 -4.52 10.14
N GLN A 71 13.57 -3.98 8.94
CA GLN A 71 12.57 -2.93 8.71
C GLN A 71 11.19 -3.42 9.14
N GLN A 72 10.49 -2.64 9.97
CA GLN A 72 9.11 -2.96 10.31
C GLN A 72 8.22 -2.75 9.09
N ILE A 73 7.63 -3.83 8.56
CA ILE A 73 6.66 -3.79 7.47
C ILE A 73 5.35 -4.37 7.97
N THR A 74 4.28 -3.58 7.85
CA THR A 74 2.92 -3.99 8.19
C THR A 74 2.09 -4.10 6.93
N TRP A 75 1.41 -5.24 6.78
CA TRP A 75 0.37 -5.43 5.78
C TRP A 75 -1.00 -5.25 6.42
N LEU A 76 -1.78 -4.29 5.91
CA LEU A 76 -3.21 -4.19 6.19
C LEU A 76 -3.94 -4.85 5.02
N VAL A 77 -4.60 -5.99 5.24
CA VAL A 77 -5.26 -6.74 4.16
C VAL A 77 -6.76 -6.81 4.41
N TYR A 78 -7.56 -6.46 3.40
CA TYR A 78 -9.01 -6.56 3.48
C TYR A 78 -9.45 -8.03 3.51
N LYS A 79 -9.95 -8.51 4.65
CA LYS A 79 -10.14 -9.94 4.90
C LYS A 79 -11.31 -10.54 4.13
N GLN A 80 -12.46 -9.87 4.16
CA GLN A 80 -13.70 -10.44 3.64
C GLN A 80 -13.61 -10.80 2.16
N GLY A 81 -12.91 -9.98 1.37
CA GLY A 81 -12.76 -10.24 -0.07
C GLY A 81 -12.04 -11.56 -0.38
N TYR A 82 -11.05 -11.92 0.42
CA TYR A 82 -10.34 -13.20 0.29
C TYR A 82 -11.15 -14.37 0.83
N ILE A 83 -11.95 -14.19 1.89
CA ILE A 83 -12.88 -15.22 2.37
C ILE A 83 -13.90 -15.57 1.30
N ASP A 84 -14.48 -14.57 0.63
CA ASP A 84 -15.51 -14.82 -0.37
C ASP A 84 -14.93 -15.36 -1.68
N ARG A 85 -13.75 -14.89 -2.10
CA ARG A 85 -13.06 -15.45 -3.26
C ARG A 85 -12.58 -16.88 -3.00
N ALA A 86 -12.13 -17.21 -1.78
CA ALA A 86 -11.68 -18.56 -1.40
C ALA A 86 -12.73 -19.65 -1.69
N LYS A 87 -14.01 -19.33 -1.49
CA LYS A 87 -15.13 -20.25 -1.78
C LYS A 87 -15.22 -20.60 -3.27
N GLN A 88 -14.86 -19.67 -4.15
CA GLN A 88 -14.87 -19.85 -5.60
C GLN A 88 -13.61 -20.55 -6.12
N GLU A 89 -12.47 -20.30 -5.47
CA GLU A 89 -11.18 -20.92 -5.80
C GLU A 89 -11.03 -22.33 -5.20
N ASN A 90 -11.88 -22.70 -4.23
CA ASN A 90 -11.77 -23.94 -3.45
C ASN A 90 -10.38 -24.12 -2.81
N GLN A 91 -9.83 -23.01 -2.29
CA GLN A 91 -8.49 -22.92 -1.69
C GLN A 91 -8.53 -22.02 -0.45
N ASP A 92 -7.71 -22.31 0.55
CA ASP A 92 -7.55 -21.45 1.73
C ASP A 92 -6.64 -20.26 1.42
N LEU A 93 -7.24 -19.21 0.86
CA LEU A 93 -6.51 -17.99 0.50
C LEU A 93 -5.94 -17.25 1.73
N ILE A 94 -6.55 -17.41 2.90
CA ILE A 94 -6.08 -16.79 4.14
C ILE A 94 -4.77 -17.44 4.57
N ALA A 95 -4.71 -18.77 4.57
CA ALA A 95 -3.47 -19.51 4.83
C ALA A 95 -2.38 -19.18 3.81
N LEU A 96 -2.72 -19.08 2.51
CA LEU A 96 -1.75 -18.71 1.47
C LEU A 96 -1.17 -17.31 1.69
N ILE A 97 -2.00 -16.32 2.09
CA ILE A 97 -1.50 -14.98 2.44
C ILE A 97 -0.61 -15.05 3.69
N ASP A 98 -0.94 -15.89 4.66
CA ASP A 98 -0.13 -16.07 5.87
C ASP A 98 1.27 -16.62 5.54
N THR A 99 1.42 -17.49 4.53
CA THR A 99 2.76 -17.93 4.09
C THR A 99 3.65 -16.77 3.61
N VAL A 100 3.06 -15.72 3.05
CA VAL A 100 3.79 -14.50 2.65
C VAL A 100 4.20 -13.70 3.88
N ARG A 101 3.33 -13.60 4.88
CA ARG A 101 3.65 -12.99 6.18
C ARG A 101 4.86 -13.68 6.82
N GLU A 102 4.85 -15.01 6.86
CA GLU A 102 5.95 -15.80 7.44
C GLU A 102 7.25 -15.62 6.68
N LYS A 103 7.21 -15.77 5.36
CA LYS A 103 8.40 -15.65 4.50
C LYS A 103 9.13 -14.32 4.66
N PHE A 104 8.40 -13.21 4.85
CA PHE A 104 8.97 -11.87 4.90
C PHE A 104 8.95 -11.24 6.30
N ASN A 105 8.59 -12.02 7.33
CA ASN A 105 8.45 -11.56 8.71
C ASN A 105 7.63 -10.26 8.81
N LEU A 106 6.39 -10.31 8.30
CA LEU A 106 5.49 -9.15 8.26
C LEU A 106 4.59 -9.10 9.50
N LYS A 107 4.20 -7.91 9.93
CA LYS A 107 3.01 -7.75 10.77
C LYS A 107 1.79 -7.76 9.85
N LEU A 108 0.98 -8.82 9.93
CA LEU A 108 -0.27 -8.91 9.16
C LEU A 108 -1.45 -8.47 10.02
N VAL A 109 -2.22 -7.50 9.54
CA VAL A 109 -3.44 -7.02 10.16
C VAL A 109 -4.57 -7.19 9.16
N TRP A 110 -5.56 -7.98 9.55
CA TRP A 110 -6.78 -8.14 8.81
C TRP A 110 -7.75 -7.01 9.17
N PHE A 111 -8.35 -6.36 8.17
CA PHE A 111 -9.39 -5.36 8.38
C PHE A 111 -10.64 -5.67 7.55
N ASN A 112 -11.79 -5.13 7.95
CA ASN A 112 -13.09 -5.35 7.29
C ASN A 112 -13.83 -4.06 6.92
N ALA A 113 -13.36 -2.89 7.37
CA ALA A 113 -13.91 -1.59 7.01
C ALA A 113 -12.80 -0.53 6.84
N GLY A 114 -13.07 0.50 6.03
CA GLY A 114 -12.12 1.60 5.84
C GLY A 114 -11.79 2.39 7.11
N SER A 115 -12.71 2.43 8.08
CA SER A 115 -12.47 3.02 9.40
C SER A 115 -11.34 2.34 10.16
N GLU A 116 -11.15 1.02 10.00
CA GLU A 116 -10.08 0.27 10.63
C GLU A 116 -8.70 0.64 10.08
N VAL A 117 -8.62 1.02 8.79
CA VAL A 117 -7.39 1.55 8.19
C VAL A 117 -7.01 2.86 8.87
N PHE A 118 -7.94 3.82 9.00
CA PHE A 118 -7.70 5.07 9.73
C PHE A 118 -7.29 4.82 11.18
N ASN A 119 -7.98 3.90 11.85
CA ASN A 119 -7.68 3.55 13.24
C ASN A 119 -6.27 2.97 13.37
N TYR A 120 -5.83 2.13 12.43
CA TYR A 120 -4.47 1.59 12.45
C TYR A 120 -3.41 2.65 12.14
N LEU A 121 -3.67 3.52 11.16
CA LEU A 121 -2.74 4.62 10.85
C LEU A 121 -2.51 5.49 12.09
N ASN A 122 -3.57 5.85 12.81
CA ASN A 122 -3.46 6.72 13.97
C ASN A 122 -2.98 6.01 15.25
N ASN A 123 -3.41 4.77 15.47
CA ASN A 123 -3.30 4.10 16.78
C ASN A 123 -2.68 2.69 16.74
N GLY A 124 -2.30 2.19 15.56
CA GLY A 124 -1.74 0.84 15.39
C GLY A 124 -0.33 0.66 15.97
N GLN A 125 0.34 1.78 16.28
CA GLN A 125 1.66 1.89 16.92
C GLN A 125 1.72 3.18 17.75
N PRO A 126 2.65 3.31 18.72
CA PRO A 126 2.89 4.58 19.41
C PRO A 126 3.50 5.62 18.44
N ARG A 127 2.66 6.41 17.76
CA ARG A 127 3.08 7.35 16.68
C ARG A 127 3.98 8.50 17.14
N ASN A 128 4.13 8.74 18.43
CA ASN A 128 5.16 9.63 18.96
C ASN A 128 6.58 9.02 18.89
N GLN A 129 6.71 7.70 18.74
CA GLN A 129 7.98 6.96 18.67
C GLN A 129 8.19 6.27 17.32
N VAL A 130 7.11 5.71 16.75
CA VAL A 130 7.16 4.95 15.48
C VAL A 130 6.31 5.65 14.43
N LYS A 131 6.98 6.42 13.57
CA LYS A 131 6.33 7.15 12.46
C LYS A 131 6.06 6.25 11.27
N ILE A 132 5.09 6.61 10.45
CA ILE A 132 4.86 5.99 9.14
C ILE A 132 5.90 6.56 8.18
N THR A 133 6.87 5.74 7.77
CA THR A 133 7.92 6.13 6.82
C THR A 133 7.58 5.79 5.38
N GLY A 134 6.62 4.89 5.17
CA GLY A 134 6.03 4.68 3.87
C GLY A 134 4.62 4.12 3.95
N PHE A 135 3.83 4.43 2.92
CA PHE A 135 2.47 3.96 2.77
C PHE A 135 2.22 3.62 1.30
N GLU A 136 1.87 2.37 1.00
CA GLU A 136 1.52 1.95 -0.35
C GLU A 136 0.17 1.25 -0.41
N TYR A 137 -0.65 1.57 -1.42
CA TYR A 137 -1.95 0.92 -1.65
C TYR A 137 -1.95 0.07 -2.92
N PHE A 138 -2.39 -1.18 -2.80
CA PHE A 138 -2.62 -2.12 -3.89
C PHE A 138 -4.09 -2.57 -3.86
N GLY A 139 -4.86 -2.21 -4.89
CA GLY A 139 -6.26 -2.61 -5.00
C GLY A 139 -7.00 -1.76 -6.03
N HIS A 140 -8.31 -1.99 -6.10
CA HIS A 140 -9.22 -1.19 -6.93
C HIS A 140 -9.32 0.23 -6.42
N SER A 141 -9.42 1.18 -7.35
CA SER A 141 -9.65 2.58 -6.98
C SER A 141 -10.30 3.35 -8.11
N ASN A 142 -10.82 4.50 -7.75
CA ASN A 142 -11.15 5.57 -8.67
C ASN A 142 -10.45 6.85 -8.21
N ARG A 143 -10.79 7.99 -8.81
CA ARG A 143 -10.22 9.29 -8.42
C ARG A 143 -10.36 9.66 -6.95
N ALA A 144 -11.39 9.14 -6.27
CA ALA A 144 -11.81 9.58 -4.94
C ALA A 144 -11.75 8.49 -3.85
N CYS A 145 -11.60 7.21 -4.20
CA CYS A 145 -11.64 6.10 -3.24
C CYS A 145 -10.53 5.08 -3.46
N PHE A 146 -9.94 4.60 -2.36
CA PHE A 146 -9.42 3.23 -2.30
C PHE A 146 -10.60 2.31 -2.03
N MET A 147 -10.80 1.31 -2.89
CA MET A 147 -11.98 0.44 -2.89
C MET A 147 -11.56 -0.96 -2.43
N PHE A 148 -11.86 -1.31 -1.19
CA PHE A 148 -11.34 -2.53 -0.57
C PHE A 148 -12.12 -3.78 -0.94
N ASP A 149 -13.39 -3.66 -1.34
CA ASP A 149 -14.28 -4.79 -1.63
C ASP A 149 -15.01 -4.67 -2.99
N TYR A 150 -14.33 -4.07 -3.97
CA TYR A 150 -14.94 -3.84 -5.27
C TYR A 150 -15.41 -5.13 -5.95
N SER A 151 -16.66 -5.13 -6.39
CA SER A 151 -17.38 -6.29 -6.95
C SER A 151 -17.29 -7.52 -6.04
N ASN A 152 -17.37 -7.34 -4.72
CA ASN A 152 -17.42 -8.45 -3.78
C ASN A 152 -18.84 -8.86 -3.38
N PHE A 153 -19.81 -7.95 -3.49
CA PHE A 153 -21.22 -8.21 -3.18
C PHE A 153 -22.16 -7.95 -4.38
N ILE A 154 -22.04 -6.77 -5.00
CA ILE A 154 -22.78 -6.38 -6.22
C ILE A 154 -21.74 -6.02 -7.28
N ASP A 155 -22.00 -6.39 -8.54
CA ASP A 155 -21.10 -6.06 -9.65
C ASP A 155 -20.86 -4.56 -9.75
N SER A 156 -19.60 -4.19 -9.95
CA SER A 156 -19.12 -2.81 -10.05
C SER A 156 -19.42 -1.90 -8.84
N ALA A 157 -19.78 -2.47 -7.69
CA ALA A 157 -20.02 -1.72 -6.45
C ALA A 157 -18.96 -2.00 -5.37
N CYS A 158 -18.94 -1.17 -4.33
CA CYS A 158 -18.01 -1.24 -3.21
C CYS A 158 -18.76 -0.85 -1.93
N LYS A 159 -18.64 -1.64 -0.86
CA LYS A 159 -19.25 -1.40 0.47
C LYS A 159 -18.22 -1.03 1.53
N ALA A 160 -16.94 -1.23 1.25
CA ALA A 160 -15.82 -0.88 2.12
C ALA A 160 -14.77 -0.09 1.33
N TRP A 161 -14.64 1.19 1.63
CA TRP A 161 -13.70 2.09 0.96
C TRP A 161 -13.05 3.05 1.96
N LEU A 162 -12.02 3.74 1.49
CA LEU A 162 -11.46 4.94 2.11
C LEU A 162 -11.66 6.09 1.14
N HIS A 163 -12.50 7.07 1.51
CA HIS A 163 -12.83 8.21 0.63
C HIS A 163 -11.87 9.38 0.88
N GLU A 164 -11.52 10.11 -0.18
CA GLU A 164 -10.60 11.25 -0.14
C GLU A 164 -11.05 12.41 0.78
N ASN A 165 -12.35 12.49 1.07
CA ASN A 165 -12.93 13.48 1.99
C ASN A 165 -12.74 13.10 3.46
N GLU A 166 -12.43 11.85 3.75
CA GLU A 166 -12.21 11.35 5.10
C GLU A 166 -10.73 11.37 5.50
N LEU A 167 -9.84 11.75 4.58
CA LEU A 167 -8.39 11.77 4.82
C LEU A 167 -7.99 12.70 5.97
N THR A 168 -8.79 13.73 6.29
CA THR A 168 -8.56 14.61 7.45
C THR A 168 -8.69 13.88 8.79
N ARG A 169 -9.17 12.64 8.81
CA ARG A 169 -9.17 11.77 9.99
C ARG A 169 -7.78 11.20 10.28
N ILE A 170 -6.86 11.24 9.33
CA ILE A 170 -5.45 10.85 9.54
C ILE A 170 -4.74 11.99 10.28
N ASP A 171 -4.08 11.70 11.39
CA ASP A 171 -3.23 12.71 12.03
C ASP A 171 -1.94 12.86 11.19
N ARG A 172 -1.78 14.04 10.57
CA ARG A 172 -0.60 14.36 9.76
C ARG A 172 0.72 14.14 10.49
N ARG A 173 0.73 14.22 11.82
CA ARG A 173 1.92 14.02 12.64
C ARG A 173 2.37 12.57 12.65
N ASP A 174 1.52 11.62 12.25
CA ASP A 174 1.85 10.19 12.27
C ASP A 174 2.84 9.81 11.16
N PHE A 175 2.89 10.61 10.10
CA PHE A 175 3.84 10.44 9.01
C PHE A 175 5.20 11.06 9.36
N ALA A 176 6.27 10.35 8.98
CA ALA A 176 7.62 10.90 9.04
C ALA A 176 7.77 12.01 7.99
N HIS A 177 8.68 12.95 8.26
CA HIS A 177 9.07 13.91 7.25
C HIS A 177 9.70 13.16 6.05
N GLY A 178 9.22 13.45 4.84
CA GLY A 178 9.68 12.77 3.63
C GLY A 178 9.16 11.34 3.45
N ALA A 179 8.12 10.92 4.18
CA ALA A 179 7.53 9.59 4.01
C ALA A 179 7.12 9.33 2.55
N TYR A 180 7.45 8.14 2.03
CA TYR A 180 7.11 7.73 0.68
C TYR A 180 5.66 7.23 0.62
N VAL A 181 4.80 7.87 -0.16
CA VAL A 181 3.40 7.47 -0.28
C VAL A 181 3.03 7.21 -1.74
N ARG A 182 2.45 6.04 -2.03
CA ARG A 182 2.01 5.69 -3.38
C ARG A 182 0.73 4.87 -3.40
N SER A 183 -0.17 5.20 -4.33
CA SER A 183 -1.26 4.33 -4.72
C SER A 183 -0.96 3.71 -6.09
N TRP A 184 -1.10 2.39 -6.20
CA TRP A 184 -0.94 1.64 -7.44
C TRP A 184 -2.25 1.39 -8.18
N GLY A 185 -3.37 1.84 -7.61
CA GLY A 185 -4.68 1.73 -8.22
C GLY A 185 -4.95 2.82 -9.27
N CYS A 186 -5.96 2.58 -10.10
CA CYS A 186 -6.41 3.47 -11.16
C CYS A 186 -6.85 4.85 -10.64
N HIS A 187 -6.60 5.90 -11.44
CA HIS A 187 -7.19 7.24 -11.32
C HIS A 187 -6.91 8.05 -10.03
N THR A 188 -6.18 7.52 -9.04
CA THR A 188 -5.97 8.20 -7.75
C THR A 188 -5.20 9.52 -7.86
N GLY A 189 -4.39 9.71 -8.92
CA GLY A 189 -3.70 10.95 -9.22
C GLY A 189 -4.63 12.10 -9.67
N GLU A 190 -5.85 11.78 -10.09
CA GLU A 190 -6.81 12.77 -10.62
C GLU A 190 -7.48 13.61 -9.51
N SER A 191 -7.52 13.11 -8.26
CA SER A 191 -8.07 13.87 -7.13
C SER A 191 -7.47 13.46 -5.77
N MET A 192 -7.45 12.16 -5.44
CA MET A 192 -6.99 11.64 -4.14
C MET A 192 -5.60 12.14 -3.76
N SER A 193 -4.61 12.15 -4.67
CA SER A 193 -3.25 12.63 -4.39
C SER A 193 -3.20 14.05 -3.82
N LYS A 194 -3.99 14.98 -4.40
CA LYS A 194 -4.06 16.37 -3.95
C LYS A 194 -4.71 16.49 -2.57
N LYS A 195 -5.76 15.71 -2.31
CA LYS A 195 -6.43 15.71 -1.00
C LYS A 195 -5.62 15.01 0.08
N TRP A 196 -4.86 13.98 -0.28
CA TRP A 196 -3.89 13.35 0.60
C TRP A 196 -2.87 14.35 1.11
N TYR A 197 -2.22 15.09 0.22
CA TYR A 197 -1.26 16.13 0.61
C TYR A 197 -1.88 17.19 1.54
N ARG A 198 -3.10 17.64 1.25
CA ARG A 198 -3.81 18.61 2.11
C ARG A 198 -4.11 18.07 3.51
N ALA A 199 -4.41 16.78 3.63
CA ALA A 199 -4.73 16.16 4.91
C ALA A 199 -3.47 15.85 5.72
N THR A 200 -2.49 15.18 5.10
CA THR A 200 -1.36 14.54 5.78
C THR A 200 -0.05 15.33 5.65
N GLY A 201 0.05 16.27 4.73
CA GLY A 201 1.30 16.98 4.40
C GLY A 201 2.33 16.14 3.64
N THR A 202 2.00 14.91 3.25
CA THR A 202 2.87 14.03 2.44
C THR A 202 2.37 13.95 1.01
N HIS A 203 3.26 13.87 0.03
CA HIS A 203 2.87 13.73 -1.37
C HIS A 203 2.56 12.26 -1.67
N MET A 204 1.38 11.99 -2.21
CA MET A 204 1.02 10.64 -2.68
C MET A 204 1.15 10.55 -4.19
N ILE A 205 2.02 9.64 -4.65
CA ILE A 205 2.09 9.28 -6.06
C ILE A 205 0.83 8.48 -6.44
N GLY A 206 0.06 8.95 -7.42
CA GLY A 206 -1.15 8.29 -7.92
C GLY A 206 -1.21 8.29 -9.45
N ALA A 207 -2.03 7.42 -10.01
CA ALA A 207 -2.19 7.30 -11.46
C ALA A 207 -3.21 8.31 -12.00
N ILE A 208 -2.89 8.96 -13.12
CA ILE A 208 -3.90 9.48 -14.06
C ILE A 208 -4.15 8.36 -15.08
N GLY A 209 -5.41 7.94 -15.21
CA GLY A 209 -5.79 6.78 -16.02
C GLY A 209 -5.75 5.42 -15.30
N LYS A 210 -5.93 4.37 -16.09
CA LYS A 210 -6.01 2.97 -15.63
C LYS A 210 -4.63 2.38 -15.40
N THR A 211 -4.53 1.56 -14.35
CA THR A 211 -3.40 0.69 -14.08
C THR A 211 -3.76 -0.78 -14.35
N GLN A 212 -2.75 -1.58 -14.66
CA GLN A 212 -2.86 -3.03 -14.83
C GLN A 212 -1.92 -3.73 -13.86
N PHE A 213 -2.45 -4.67 -13.09
CA PHE A 213 -1.66 -5.53 -12.23
C PHE A 213 -1.02 -6.64 -13.07
N MET A 214 0.28 -6.86 -12.83
CA MET A 214 1.13 -7.78 -13.59
C MET A 214 1.62 -8.92 -12.70
N MET A 215 2.05 -10.02 -13.31
CA MET A 215 2.51 -11.21 -12.58
C MET A 215 3.95 -11.09 -12.06
N GLU A 216 4.79 -10.38 -12.81
CA GLU A 216 6.25 -10.36 -12.62
C GLU A 216 6.79 -8.96 -12.31
N GLU A 217 5.94 -7.93 -12.35
CA GLU A 217 6.31 -6.54 -12.08
C GLU A 217 5.23 -5.81 -11.30
N LEU A 218 5.55 -4.60 -10.83
CA LEU A 218 4.58 -3.72 -10.18
C LEU A 218 3.59 -3.16 -11.22
N PRO A 219 2.41 -2.69 -10.78
CA PRO A 219 1.38 -2.26 -11.71
C PRO A 219 1.83 -1.18 -12.69
N ILE A 220 1.45 -1.34 -13.96
CA ILE A 220 1.80 -0.45 -15.08
C ILE A 220 0.61 0.42 -15.49
N LEU A 221 0.86 1.53 -16.18
CA LEU A 221 -0.19 2.37 -16.78
C LEU A 221 -0.57 1.83 -18.15
N ILE A 222 -1.87 1.72 -18.44
CA ILE A 222 -2.38 1.19 -19.72
C ILE A 222 -3.25 2.19 -20.50
N SER A 223 -3.58 3.34 -19.90
CA SER A 223 -4.31 4.39 -20.61
C SER A 223 -3.38 5.22 -21.49
N GLU A 224 -3.87 5.59 -22.68
CA GLU A 224 -3.22 6.59 -23.51
C GLU A 224 -3.08 7.90 -22.71
N GLY A 225 -1.86 8.47 -22.69
CA GLY A 225 -1.55 9.66 -21.88
C GLY A 225 -1.52 9.43 -20.37
N GLY A 226 -1.63 8.17 -19.90
CA GLY A 226 -1.53 7.83 -18.50
C GLY A 226 -0.17 8.19 -17.91
N LYS A 227 -0.15 8.68 -16.68
CA LYS A 227 1.08 9.07 -15.97
C LYS A 227 0.93 9.01 -14.46
N TRP A 228 2.05 8.86 -13.77
CA TRP A 228 2.14 8.98 -12.32
C TRP A 228 2.33 10.46 -11.93
N VAL A 229 1.54 10.95 -10.97
CA VAL A 229 1.58 12.34 -10.48
C VAL A 229 1.54 12.38 -8.96
N ASN A 230 1.96 13.50 -8.35
CA ASN A 230 1.94 13.70 -6.90
C ASN A 230 1.56 15.14 -6.49
#